data_AF-A0A227IYI6-F1
#
_entry.id   AF-A0A227IYI6-F1
#
_cell.length_a   1.000
_cell.length_b   1.000
_cell.length_c   1.000
_cell.angle_alpha   90.00
_cell.angle_beta   90.00
_cell.angle_gamma   90.00
#
_symmetry.space_group_name_H-M   'P 1'
#
loop_
_entity.id
_entity.type
_entity.pdbx_description
1 polymer ?
#
loop_
_entity_poly.entity_id
_entity_poly.type
_entity_poly.pdbx_seq_one_letter_code
_entity_poly.pdbx_strand_id
1 'polypeptide(L)'
;LCEIAKRLKDMNIDSFSTYRMGGDEFAVVIESSDVDAEEAKKHIHSVFDTPVLNANNVSSLSTSIGVAHYPSDSDNVDFLISIA
;
A
#
# COMPACT_ATOMS: atom_id res chain seq x y z
N LEU A 1 -6.35 12.28 -3.03
CA LEU A 1 -6.12 11.21 -2.04
C LEU A 1 -7.33 10.30 -1.81
N CYS A 2 -8.58 10.81 -1.73
CA CYS A 2 -9.76 9.96 -1.55
C CYS A 2 -9.90 8.84 -2.58
N GLU A 3 -9.60 9.13 -3.86
CA GLU A 3 -9.64 8.14 -4.94
C GLU A 3 -8.63 7.00 -4.73
N ILE A 4 -7.38 7.33 -4.39
CA ILE A 4 -6.33 6.32 -4.11
C ILE A 4 -6.70 5.49 -2.88
N ALA A 5 -7.19 6.13 -1.80
CA ALA A 5 -7.62 5.42 -0.61
C ALA A 5 -8.75 4.41 -0.92
N LYS A 6 -9.69 4.78 -1.79
CA LYS A 6 -10.76 3.89 -2.25
C LYS A 6 -10.19 2.71 -3.04
N ARG A 7 -9.33 2.98 -4.02
CA ARG A 7 -8.74 1.92 -4.85
C ARG A 7 -7.87 0.96 -4.05
N LEU A 8 -7.10 1.46 -3.08
CA LEU A 8 -6.32 0.62 -2.16
C LEU A 8 -7.25 -0.28 -1.32
N LYS A 9 -8.35 0.28 -0.80
CA LYS A 9 -9.33 -0.50 -0.02
C LYS A 9 -10.02 -1.59 -0.86
N ASP A 10 -10.22 -1.34 -2.14
CA ASP A 10 -10.89 -2.25 -3.07
C ASP A 10 -9.90 -3.21 -3.78
N MET A 11 -8.63 -3.27 -3.35
CA MET A 11 -7.65 -4.22 -3.89
C MET A 11 -8.10 -5.67 -3.67
N ASN A 12 -7.87 -6.51 -4.66
CA ASN A 12 -8.18 -7.94 -4.59
C ASN A 12 -6.98 -8.73 -4.04
N ILE A 13 -6.60 -8.43 -2.80
CA ILE A 13 -5.61 -9.18 -2.02
C ILE A 13 -6.37 -9.83 -0.85
N ASP A 14 -5.98 -11.05 -0.47
CA ASP A 14 -6.59 -11.71 0.69
C ASP A 14 -5.99 -11.20 2.01
N SER A 15 -6.84 -11.07 3.03
CA SER A 15 -6.44 -10.79 4.42
C SER A 15 -5.51 -9.57 4.59
N PHE A 16 -5.80 -8.48 3.87
CA PHE A 16 -5.09 -7.21 4.02
C PHE A 16 -5.97 -6.13 4.66
N SER A 17 -5.30 -5.15 5.27
CA SER A 17 -5.90 -3.91 5.76
C SER A 17 -5.08 -2.72 5.30
N THR A 18 -5.74 -1.59 5.01
CA THR A 18 -5.08 -0.35 4.62
C THR A 18 -5.35 0.76 5.63
N TYR A 19 -4.30 1.50 5.98
CA TYR A 19 -4.33 2.62 6.93
C TYR A 19 -3.68 3.85 6.32
N ARG A 20 -4.19 5.04 6.66
CA ARG A 20 -3.53 6.31 6.31
C ARG A 20 -2.65 6.74 7.47
N MET A 21 -1.35 6.90 7.23
CA MET A 21 -0.38 7.25 8.28
C MET A 21 -0.31 8.77 8.50
N GLY A 22 -0.45 9.53 7.42
CA GLY A 22 -0.33 10.98 7.41
C GLY A 22 -0.17 11.46 5.97
N GLY A 23 -0.30 12.77 5.70
CA GLY A 23 -0.05 13.32 4.35
C GLY A 23 -0.68 12.50 3.22
N ASP A 24 0.16 11.99 2.33
CA ASP A 24 -0.11 11.06 1.25
C ASP A 24 0.43 9.62 1.50
N GLU A 25 0.88 9.31 2.71
CA GLU A 25 1.44 8.03 3.12
C GLU A 25 0.35 7.04 3.60
N PHE A 26 0.48 5.80 3.13
CA PHE A 26 -0.42 4.69 3.47
C PHE A 26 0.38 3.47 3.92
N ALA A 27 -0.12 2.77 4.93
CA ALA A 27 0.35 1.44 5.30
C ALA A 27 -0.63 0.37 4.81
N VAL A 28 -0.10 -0.71 4.25
CA VAL A 28 -0.86 -1.92 3.92
C VAL A 28 -0.30 -3.04 4.80
N VAL A 29 -1.15 -3.62 5.64
CA VAL A 29 -0.80 -4.74 6.52
C VAL A 29 -1.46 -5.99 5.97
N ILE A 30 -0.66 -7.04 5.74
CA ILE A 30 -1.13 -8.32 5.21
C ILE A 30 -0.85 -9.36 6.29
N GLU A 31 -1.90 -10.07 6.72
CA GLU A 31 -1.81 -11.06 7.81
C GLU A 31 -1.61 -12.49 7.31
N SER A 32 -1.72 -12.71 6.00
CA SER A 32 -1.57 -14.03 5.37
C SER A 32 -0.11 -14.35 5.05
N SER A 33 0.34 -15.57 5.36
CA SER A 33 1.65 -16.10 4.94
C SER A 33 1.72 -16.46 3.46
N ASP A 34 0.57 -16.53 2.79
CA ASP A 34 0.48 -17.05 1.43
C ASP A 34 0.68 -15.97 0.36
N VAL A 35 0.67 -14.69 0.76
CA VAL A 35 0.86 -13.57 -0.17
C VAL A 35 2.33 -13.20 -0.22
N ASP A 36 2.95 -13.39 -1.37
CA ASP A 36 4.31 -12.93 -1.64
C ASP A 36 4.37 -11.39 -1.60
N ALA A 37 5.37 -10.82 -0.94
CA ALA A 37 5.62 -9.38 -0.91
C ALA A 37 5.73 -8.78 -2.31
N GLU A 38 6.32 -9.49 -3.27
CA GLU A 38 6.42 -9.03 -4.65
C GLU A 38 5.06 -9.03 -5.38
N GLU A 39 4.17 -9.96 -5.04
CA GLU A 39 2.80 -9.97 -5.55
C GLU A 39 1.99 -8.81 -4.96
N ALA A 40 2.08 -8.60 -3.64
CA ALA A 40 1.46 -7.46 -2.98
C ALA A 40 1.92 -6.12 -3.59
N LYS A 41 3.22 -5.94 -3.83
CA LYS A 41 3.76 -4.74 -4.49
C LYS A 41 3.16 -4.53 -5.87
N LYS A 42 3.02 -5.59 -6.69
CA LYS A 42 2.41 -5.48 -8.03
C LYS A 42 0.96 -5.02 -7.94
N HIS A 43 0.18 -5.59 -7.03
CA HIS A 43 -1.20 -5.16 -6.82
C HIS A 43 -1.28 -3.70 -6.37
N ILE A 44 -0.45 -3.28 -5.41
CA ILE A 44 -0.39 -1.90 -4.95
C ILE A 44 0.01 -0.96 -6.08
N HIS A 45 1.03 -1.30 -6.89
CA HIS A 45 1.42 -0.48 -8.03
C HIS A 45 0.29 -0.33 -9.06
N SER A 46 -0.46 -1.40 -9.33
CA SER A 46 -1.58 -1.37 -10.29
C SER A 46 -2.68 -0.36 -9.91
N VAL A 47 -2.83 -0.03 -8.63
CA VAL A 47 -3.76 1.02 -8.15
C VAL A 47 -3.41 2.41 -8.68
N PHE A 48 -2.11 2.67 -8.86
CA PHE A 48 -1.57 3.96 -9.31
C PHE A 48 -1.42 4.05 -10.83
N ASP A 49 -1.42 2.91 -11.54
CA ASP A 49 -1.34 2.86 -13.02
C ASP A 49 -2.54 3.57 -13.68
N THR A 50 -3.69 3.56 -13.02
CA THR A 50 -4.87 4.30 -13.49
C THR A 50 -4.74 5.77 -13.09
N PRO A 51 -4.77 6.74 -14.02
CA PRO A 51 -4.73 8.15 -13.67
C PRO A 51 -5.89 8.56 -12.76
N VAL A 52 -5.66 9.56 -11.91
CA VAL A 52 -6.72 10.19 -11.11
C VAL A 52 -7.31 11.33 -11.91
N LEU A 53 -8.62 11.26 -12.14
CA LEU A 53 -9.38 12.32 -12.81
C LEU A 53 -9.94 13.27 -11.75
N ASN A 54 -9.60 14.55 -11.84
CA ASN A 54 -10.19 15.58 -10.99
C ASN A 54 -10.63 16.78 -11.82
N ALA A 55 -11.95 16.90 -12.03
CA ALA A 55 -12.56 17.85 -12.93
C ALA A 55 -11.93 17.80 -14.33
N ASN A 56 -11.10 18.78 -14.69
CA ASN A 56 -10.45 18.85 -15.99
C ASN A 56 -8.97 18.42 -15.97
N ASN A 57 -8.47 17.94 -14.84
CA ASN A 57 -7.07 17.54 -14.67
C ASN A 57 -6.96 16.02 -14.64
N VAL A 58 -5.98 15.52 -15.39
CA VAL A 58 -5.53 14.13 -15.35
C VAL A 58 -4.20 14.12 -14.63
N SER A 59 -4.12 13.40 -13.52
CA SER A 59 -2.88 13.24 -12.75
C SER A 59 -2.44 11.79 -12.79
N SER A 60 -1.31 11.54 -13.43
CA SER A 60 -0.58 10.28 -13.28
C SER A 60 0.21 10.34 -11.98
N LEU A 61 0.09 9.31 -11.16
CA LEU A 61 0.77 9.19 -9.88
C LEU A 61 1.73 8.01 -9.94
N SER A 62 2.88 8.16 -9.30
CA SER A 62 3.76 7.04 -8.97
C SER A 62 3.73 6.84 -7.46
N THR A 63 4.14 5.67 -7.01
CA THR A 63 4.27 5.35 -5.59
C THR A 63 5.60 4.68 -5.30
N SER A 64 6.16 4.96 -4.14
CA SER A 64 7.29 4.23 -3.57
C SER A 64 6.76 3.29 -2.50
N ILE A 65 7.28 2.07 -2.46
CA ILE A 65 6.84 1.03 -1.54
C ILE A 65 8.06 0.42 -0.88
N GLY A 66 8.16 0.53 0.43
CA GLY A 66 9.03 -0.33 1.22
C GLY A 66 8.22 -1.38 1.98
N VAL A 67 8.92 -2.44 2.38
CA VAL A 67 8.32 -3.65 2.95
C VAL A 67 9.15 -4.12 4.10
N ALA A 68 8.48 -4.46 5.20
CA ALA A 68 9.05 -5.11 6.35
C ALA A 68 8.18 -6.33 6.74
N HIS A 69 8.81 -7.35 7.32
CA HIS A 69 8.20 -8.62 7.66
C HIS A 69 8.28 -8.85 9.16
N TYR A 70 7.12 -9.00 9.79
CA TYR A 70 7.03 -9.53 11.14
C TYR A 70 7.09 -11.08 11.10
N PRO A 71 7.85 -11.74 11.99
CA PRO A 71 8.80 -11.18 12.95
C PRO A 71 10.25 -11.13 12.45
N SER A 72 10.54 -11.44 11.17
CA SER A 72 11.93 -11.63 10.70
C SER A 72 12.76 -10.35 10.70
N ASP A 73 12.14 -9.20 10.43
CA ASP A 73 12.82 -7.90 10.43
C ASP A 73 12.77 -7.26 11.83
N SER A 74 11.63 -7.35 12.51
CA SER A 74 11.47 -6.97 13.93
C SER A 74 10.14 -7.48 14.49
N ASP A 75 10.06 -7.62 15.81
CA ASP A 75 8.81 -7.82 16.57
C ASP A 75 8.22 -6.51 17.13
N ASN A 76 8.91 -5.39 16.93
CA ASN A 76 8.49 -4.07 17.36
C ASN A 76 7.99 -3.24 16.18
N VAL A 77 6.77 -2.72 16.30
CA VAL A 77 6.08 -1.95 15.26
C VAL A 77 6.85 -0.69 14.82
N ASP A 78 7.50 0.01 15.75
CA ASP A 78 8.25 1.24 15.43
C ASP A 78 9.46 0.90 14.55
N PHE A 79 10.11 -0.24 14.81
CA PHE A 79 11.23 -0.71 14.00
C PHE A 79 10.77 -1.21 12.62
N LEU A 80 9.66 -1.93 12.53
CA LEU A 80 9.08 -2.35 11.24
C LEU A 80 8.76 -1.15 10.35
N ILE A 81 8.17 -0.09 10.92
CA ILE A 81 7.87 1.15 10.20
C ILE A 81 9.15 1.87 9.75
N SER A 82 10.25 1.75 10.49
CA SER A 82 11.52 2.39 10.11
C SER A 82 12.29 1.66 8.99
N ILE A 83 11.98 0.38 8.75
CA ILE A 83 12.62 -0.46 7.72
C ILE A 83 11.88 -0.34 6.39
N ALA A 84 10.55 -0.30 6.46
CA ALA A 84 9.68 -0.05 5.31
C ALA A 84 9.82 1.41 4.83
#